data_AF-A0A1C0UZC8-F1
#
_entry.id   AF-A0A1C0UZC8-F1
#
_cell.length_a   1.000
_cell.length_b   1.000
_cell.length_c   1.000
_cell.angle_alpha   90.00
_cell.angle_beta   90.00
_cell.angle_gamma   90.00
#
_symmetry.space_group_name_H-M   'P 1'
#
loop_
_entity.id
_entity.type
_entity.pdbx_description
1 polymer ?
#
loop_
_entity_poly.entity_id
_entity_poly.type
_entity_poly.pdbx_seq_one_letter_code
_entity_poly.pdbx_strand_id
1 'polypeptide(L)'
;MEPLAMGAAAIGVLMLKKSAETTSELLTKEVLEPILPQIRTAVGALAAPVRDQVAALGDRVAARLPAANLENPFDDLTLLEAIVVEETADPAVQDLVHQVAPIMPAIMIENWKGINVKGGQNTISGNNFQF
;
A
#
# COMPACT_ATOMS: atom_id res chain seq x y z
N MET A 1 13.90 0.65 -10.73
CA MET A 1 13.71 0.08 -9.39
C MET A 1 13.91 -1.43 -9.50
N GLU A 2 14.48 -2.08 -8.48
CA GLU A 2 14.67 -3.54 -8.51
C GLU A 2 13.32 -4.28 -8.48
N PRO A 3 13.20 -5.46 -9.10
CA PRO A 3 11.94 -6.21 -9.20
C PRO A 3 11.27 -6.45 -7.85
N LEU A 4 12.05 -6.82 -6.83
CA LEU A 4 11.52 -7.05 -5.49
C LEU A 4 10.86 -5.80 -4.89
N ALA A 5 11.50 -4.63 -5.05
CA ALA A 5 10.95 -3.37 -4.57
C ALA A 5 9.71 -2.94 -5.37
N MET A 6 9.68 -3.20 -6.69
CA MET A 6 8.51 -2.93 -7.54
C MET A 6 7.31 -3.79 -7.14
N GLY A 7 7.52 -5.09 -6.93
CA GLY A 7 6.45 -6.00 -6.50
C GLY A 7 5.93 -5.66 -5.12
N ALA A 8 6.81 -5.24 -4.21
CA ALA A 8 6.44 -4.77 -2.89
C ALA A 8 5.61 -3.48 -2.92
N ALA A 9 6.02 -2.52 -3.75
CA ALA A 9 5.27 -1.29 -3.98
C ALA A 9 3.88 -1.60 -4.55
N ALA A 10 3.80 -2.51 -5.51
CA ALA A 10 2.54 -3.00 -6.07
C ALA A 10 1.62 -3.61 -5.00
N ILE A 11 2.14 -4.49 -4.14
CA ILE A 11 1.38 -5.05 -3.01
C ILE A 11 0.93 -3.96 -2.05
N GLY A 12 1.80 -3.00 -1.72
CA GLY A 12 1.47 -1.87 -0.86
C GLY A 12 0.31 -1.02 -1.40
N VAL A 13 0.31 -0.74 -2.71
CA VAL A 13 -0.79 -0.03 -3.39
C VAL A 13 -2.09 -0.82 -3.31
N LEU A 14 -2.04 -2.14 -3.48
CA LEU A 14 -3.23 -2.99 -3.37
C LEU A 14 -3.83 -3.00 -1.96
N MET A 15 -3.00 -3.12 -0.94
CA MET A 15 -3.42 -3.05 0.46
C MET A 15 -4.07 -1.71 0.79
N LEU A 16 -3.48 -0.63 0.28
CA LEU A 16 -4.00 0.71 0.47
C LEU A 16 -5.28 0.95 -0.29
N LYS A 17 -5.41 0.48 -1.53
CA LYS A 17 -6.63 0.64 -2.31
C LYS A 17 -7.81 -0.03 -1.60
N LYS A 18 -7.60 -1.24 -1.09
CA LYS A 18 -8.60 -1.95 -0.27
C LYS A 18 -8.96 -1.18 1.01
N SER A 19 -7.98 -0.54 1.64
CA SER A 19 -8.21 0.31 2.81
C SER A 19 -8.95 1.61 2.46
N ALA A 20 -8.57 2.26 1.37
CA ALA A 20 -9.15 3.50 0.85
C ALA A 20 -10.59 3.32 0.38
N GLU A 21 -10.94 2.18 -0.22
CA GLU A 21 -12.35 1.81 -0.50
C GLU A 21 -13.21 1.80 0.77
N THR A 22 -12.59 1.53 1.92
CA THR A 22 -13.27 1.53 3.22
C THR A 22 -13.26 2.92 3.88
N THR A 23 -12.21 3.72 3.68
CA THR A 23 -12.04 5.03 4.36
C THR A 23 -12.40 6.26 3.50
N SER A 24 -12.69 6.08 2.21
CA SER A 24 -12.87 7.16 1.21
C SER A 24 -11.68 8.11 1.09
N GLU A 25 -10.49 7.70 1.53
CA GLU A 25 -9.27 8.52 1.47
C GLU A 25 -8.55 8.34 0.13
N LEU A 26 -7.97 9.43 -0.38
CA LEU A 26 -7.22 9.40 -1.63
C LEU A 26 -5.80 8.88 -1.40
N LEU A 27 -5.45 7.83 -2.14
CA LEU A 27 -4.08 7.39 -2.35
C LEU A 27 -3.35 8.47 -3.17
N THR A 28 -2.29 9.06 -2.61
CA THR A 28 -1.45 10.01 -3.34
C THR A 28 0.02 9.62 -3.28
N LYS A 29 0.78 10.08 -4.26
CA LYS A 29 2.23 9.87 -4.33
C LYS A 29 2.92 10.36 -3.05
N GLU A 30 2.48 11.47 -2.47
CA GLU A 30 3.06 12.08 -1.27
C GLU A 30 2.90 11.20 -0.03
N VAL A 31 1.87 10.36 0.02
CA VAL A 31 1.66 9.37 1.09
C VAL A 31 2.54 8.13 0.87
N LEU A 32 2.75 7.74 -0.39
CA LEU A 32 3.41 6.50 -0.79
C LEU A 32 4.94 6.61 -0.95
N GLU A 33 5.45 7.75 -1.40
CA GLU A 33 6.87 7.93 -1.66
C GLU A 33 7.72 7.83 -0.37
N PRO A 34 7.31 8.40 0.78
CA PRO A 34 8.07 8.30 2.03
C PRO A 34 8.14 6.89 2.60
N ILE A 35 7.20 6.01 2.23
CA ILE A 35 7.16 4.62 2.72
C ILE A 35 7.97 3.65 1.86
N LEU A 36 8.42 4.04 0.66
CA LEU A 36 9.26 3.19 -0.21
C LEU A 36 10.47 2.58 0.51
N PRO A 37 11.24 3.33 1.32
CA PRO A 37 12.37 2.76 2.04
C PRO A 37 11.92 1.68 3.03
N GLN A 38 10.79 1.89 3.72
CA GLN A 38 10.25 0.93 4.68
C GLN A 38 9.74 -0.33 3.98
N ILE A 39 9.10 -0.18 2.82
CA ILE A 39 8.69 -1.28 1.95
C ILE A 39 9.92 -2.10 1.54
N ARG A 40 11.00 -1.45 1.09
CA ARG A 40 12.27 -2.12 0.72
C ARG A 40 12.86 -2.91 1.89
N THR A 41 12.84 -2.34 3.10
CA THR A 41 13.30 -3.04 4.30
C THR A 41 12.42 -4.25 4.63
N ALA A 42 11.09 -4.09 4.58
CA ALA A 42 10.14 -5.16 4.87
C ALA A 42 10.32 -6.36 3.92
N VAL A 43 10.53 -6.11 2.63
CA VAL A 43 10.72 -7.20 1.66
C VAL A 43 12.08 -7.87 1.72
N GLY A 44 13.09 -7.19 2.28
CA GLY A 44 14.36 -7.82 2.66
C GLY A 44 14.18 -8.89 3.75
N ALA A 45 13.12 -8.81 4.55
CA ALA A 45 12.83 -9.77 5.61
C ALA A 45 11.94 -10.96 5.17
N LEU A 46 11.49 -10.99 3.92
CA LEU A 46 10.66 -12.08 3.40
C LEU A 46 11.46 -13.38 3.23
N ALA A 47 10.81 -14.51 3.51
CA ALA A 47 11.35 -15.82 3.19
C ALA A 47 11.57 -15.97 1.67
N ALA A 48 12.62 -16.69 1.27
CA ALA A 48 12.99 -16.88 -0.14
C ALA A 48 11.81 -17.19 -1.10
N PRO A 49 10.92 -18.18 -0.82
CA PRO A 49 9.83 -18.48 -1.76
C PRO A 49 8.84 -17.32 -1.93
N VAL A 50 8.56 -16.58 -0.87
CA VAL A 50 7.67 -15.40 -0.93
C VAL A 50 8.39 -14.26 -1.63
N ARG A 51 9.66 -14.04 -1.33
CA ARG A 51 10.49 -13.01 -1.97
C ARG A 51 10.56 -13.20 -3.49
N ASP A 52 10.71 -14.43 -3.97
CA ASP A 52 10.76 -14.74 -5.39
C ASP A 52 9.41 -14.49 -6.08
N GLN A 53 8.29 -14.78 -5.40
CA GLN A 53 6.95 -14.44 -5.88
C GLN A 53 6.71 -12.94 -5.95
N VAL A 54 7.15 -12.18 -4.94
CA VAL A 54 7.08 -10.70 -4.96
C VAL A 54 7.94 -10.14 -6.09
N ALA A 55 9.15 -10.65 -6.29
CA ALA A 55 10.01 -10.23 -7.39
C ALA A 55 9.36 -10.50 -8.75
N ALA A 56 8.76 -11.68 -8.94
CA ALA A 56 8.05 -12.04 -10.17
C ALA A 56 6.83 -11.15 -10.43
N LEU A 57 6.06 -10.79 -9.39
CA LEU A 57 5.01 -9.78 -9.52
C LEU A 57 5.60 -8.43 -9.94
N GLY A 58 6.71 -8.03 -9.32
CA GLY A 58 7.41 -6.80 -9.66
C GLY A 58 7.91 -6.74 -11.10
N ASP A 59 8.41 -7.85 -11.64
CA ASP A 59 8.80 -7.95 -13.05
C ASP A 59 7.59 -7.78 -13.99
N ARG A 60 6.44 -8.39 -13.66
CA ARG A 60 5.21 -8.21 -14.44
C ARG A 60 4.70 -6.78 -14.42
N VAL A 61 4.72 -6.14 -13.25
CA VAL A 61 4.34 -4.73 -13.10
C VAL A 61 5.32 -3.82 -13.86
N ALA A 62 6.63 -4.04 -13.71
CA ALA A 62 7.66 -3.27 -14.40
C ALA A 62 7.56 -3.40 -15.92
N ALA A 63 7.26 -4.59 -16.44
CA ALA A 63 7.08 -4.81 -17.88
C ALA A 63 5.92 -4.01 -18.49
N ARG A 64 4.97 -3.58 -17.66
CA ARG A 64 3.77 -2.84 -18.06
C ARG A 64 3.87 -1.33 -17.77
N LEU A 65 4.85 -0.91 -16.96
CA LEU A 65 5.10 0.49 -16.67
C LEU A 65 6.02 1.13 -17.72
N PRO A 66 5.84 2.42 -18.03
CA PRO A 66 6.80 3.19 -18.82
C PRO A 66 8.16 3.22 -18.15
N ALA A 67 9.24 3.23 -18.95
CA ALA A 67 10.62 3.25 -18.43
C ALA A 67 10.89 4.44 -17.48
N ALA A 68 10.28 5.61 -17.75
CA ALA A 68 10.37 6.80 -16.91
C ALA A 68 9.84 6.56 -15.48
N ASN A 69 8.86 5.66 -15.32
CA ASN A 69 8.19 5.39 -14.06
C ASN A 69 8.84 4.20 -13.32
N LEU A 70 9.86 3.56 -13.92
CA LEU A 70 10.58 2.48 -13.26
C LEU A 70 11.47 2.99 -12.13
N GLU A 71 11.89 4.27 -12.17
CA GLU A 71 12.64 4.88 -11.07
C GLU A 71 11.74 5.14 -9.87
N ASN A 72 10.55 5.69 -10.12
CA ASN A 72 9.50 5.88 -9.14
C ASN A 72 8.12 5.51 -9.72
N PRO A 73 7.57 4.33 -9.37
CA PRO A 73 6.30 3.85 -9.93
C PRO A 73 5.10 4.69 -9.49
N PHE A 74 5.26 5.55 -8.48
CA PHE A 74 4.21 6.46 -8.01
C PHE A 74 4.10 7.75 -8.83
N ASP A 75 5.01 8.00 -9.78
CA ASP A 75 4.88 9.11 -10.72
C ASP A 75 3.63 8.99 -11.60
N ASP A 76 3.17 7.77 -11.85
CA ASP A 76 1.87 7.48 -12.46
C ASP A 76 1.10 6.47 -11.61
N LEU A 77 0.63 6.94 -10.46
CA LEU A 77 -0.10 6.13 -9.51
C LEU A 77 -1.38 5.54 -10.12
N THR A 78 -2.04 6.27 -11.02
CA THR A 78 -3.26 5.79 -11.70
C THR A 78 -2.96 4.57 -12.56
N LEU A 79 -1.87 4.62 -13.34
CA LEU A 79 -1.45 3.48 -14.15
C LEU A 79 -0.99 2.31 -13.29
N LEU A 80 -0.19 2.58 -12.25
CA LEU A 80 0.26 1.55 -11.33
C LEU A 80 -0.96 0.85 -10.70
N GLU A 81 -1.92 1.60 -10.18
CA GLU A 81 -3.17 1.07 -9.62
C GLU A 81 -3.93 0.20 -10.62
N ALA A 82 -4.09 0.66 -11.87
CA ALA A 82 -4.77 -0.11 -12.90
C ALA A 82 -4.07 -1.45 -13.17
N ILE A 83 -2.73 -1.44 -13.28
CA ILE A 83 -1.93 -2.65 -13.49
C ILE A 83 -2.10 -3.61 -12.32
N VAL A 84 -1.96 -3.13 -11.08
CA VAL A 84 -1.99 -4.02 -9.91
C VAL A 84 -3.39 -4.57 -9.65
N VAL A 85 -4.45 -3.80 -9.95
CA VAL A 85 -5.84 -4.27 -9.85
C VAL A 85 -6.07 -5.43 -10.81
N GLU A 86 -5.54 -5.35 -12.03
CA GLU A 86 -5.62 -6.47 -12.96
C GLU A 86 -4.85 -7.70 -12.44
N GLU A 87 -3.67 -7.50 -11.85
CA GLU A 87 -2.92 -8.58 -11.20
C GLU A 87 -3.71 -9.21 -10.03
N THR A 88 -4.55 -8.45 -9.30
CA THR A 88 -5.40 -9.02 -8.24
C THR A 88 -6.55 -9.89 -8.72
N ALA A 89 -6.81 -9.95 -10.04
CA ALA A 89 -7.70 -10.96 -10.59
C ALA A 89 -7.10 -12.38 -10.46
N ASP A 90 -5.77 -12.50 -10.35
CA ASP A 90 -5.09 -13.76 -10.07
C ASP A 90 -5.18 -14.10 -8.56
N PRO A 91 -5.81 -15.23 -8.19
CA PRO A 91 -5.87 -15.69 -6.81
C PRO A 91 -4.48 -15.83 -6.16
N ALA A 92 -3.45 -16.19 -6.92
CA ALA A 92 -2.09 -16.32 -6.40
C ALA A 92 -1.53 -14.96 -5.94
N VAL A 93 -1.91 -13.86 -6.61
CA VAL A 93 -1.53 -12.51 -6.21
C VAL A 93 -2.29 -12.11 -4.94
N GLN A 94 -3.57 -12.49 -4.80
CA GLN A 94 -4.31 -12.25 -3.57
C GLN A 94 -3.68 -12.98 -2.37
N ASP A 95 -3.34 -14.26 -2.54
CA ASP A 95 -2.65 -15.05 -1.52
C ASP A 95 -1.27 -14.46 -1.17
N LEU A 96 -0.54 -13.94 -2.18
CA LEU A 96 0.73 -13.25 -1.97
C LEU A 96 0.54 -11.98 -1.15
N VAL A 97 -0.46 -11.15 -1.48
CA VAL A 97 -0.82 -9.96 -0.70
C VAL A 97 -1.14 -10.34 0.74
N HIS A 98 -1.89 -11.42 0.98
CA HIS A 98 -2.20 -11.90 2.33
C HIS A 98 -0.98 -12.35 3.13
N GLN A 99 0.02 -12.94 2.48
CA GLN A 99 1.27 -13.36 3.12
C GLN A 99 2.19 -12.18 3.44
N VAL A 100 2.21 -11.17 2.58
CA VAL A 100 3.13 -10.02 2.68
C VAL A 100 2.54 -8.90 3.56
N ALA A 101 1.22 -8.73 3.56
CA ALA A 101 0.52 -7.69 4.31
C ALA A 101 0.92 -7.54 5.79
N PRO A 102 1.14 -8.61 6.58
CA PRO A 102 1.52 -8.48 7.99
C PRO A 102 2.92 -7.92 8.21
N ILE A 103 3.77 -7.97 7.18
CA ILE A 103 5.20 -7.61 7.24
C ILE A 103 5.41 -6.20 6.66
N MET A 104 4.48 -5.76 5.81
CA MET A 104 4.50 -4.42 5.24
C MET A 104 4.31 -3.37 6.33
N PRO A 105 4.96 -2.20 6.19
CA PRO A 105 4.74 -1.10 7.12
C PRO A 105 3.25 -0.73 7.14
N ALA A 106 2.72 -0.46 8.32
CA ALA A 106 1.38 0.10 8.44
C ALA A 106 1.40 1.50 7.81
N ILE A 107 0.64 1.66 6.72
CA ILE A 107 0.55 2.95 6.05
C ILE A 107 -0.63 3.68 6.68
N MET A 108 -0.34 4.57 7.63
CA MET A 108 -1.34 5.51 8.11
C MET A 108 -1.56 6.55 7.02
N ILE A 109 -2.74 6.52 6.41
CA ILE A 109 -3.24 7.69 5.69
C ILE A 109 -3.62 8.70 6.78
N GLU A 110 -2.71 9.60 7.12
CA GLU A 110 -3.05 10.72 7.98
C GLU A 110 -3.93 11.68 7.17
N ASN A 111 -5.18 11.77 7.58
CA ASN A 111 -6.23 12.64 7.07
C ASN A 111 -5.80 14.13 7.10
N TRP A 112 -4.97 14.57 6.15
CA TRP A 112 -4.43 15.93 6.09
C TRP A 112 -5.40 16.90 5.43
N LYS A 113 -6.41 17.30 6.21
CA LYS A 113 -6.84 18.68 6.51
C LYS A 113 -8.33 18.71 6.86
N GLY A 114 -8.62 18.70 8.16
CA GLY A 114 -9.78 19.42 8.68
C GLY A 114 -11.13 18.71 8.73
N ILE A 115 -11.23 17.41 8.45
CA ILE A 115 -12.42 16.66 8.89
C ILE A 115 -12.11 15.99 10.23
N ASN A 116 -12.63 16.63 11.26
CA ASN A 116 -12.83 16.11 12.59
C ASN A 116 -13.76 14.88 12.48
N VAL A 117 -13.24 13.71 12.11
CA VAL A 117 -14.04 12.47 12.13
C VAL A 117 -14.18 12.04 13.59
N LYS A 118 -15.10 12.70 14.29
CA LYS A 118 -15.70 12.17 15.53
C LYS A 118 -16.44 10.89 15.17
N GLY A 119 -15.73 9.78 15.16
CA GLY A 119 -16.31 8.50 14.79
C GLY A 119 -15.46 7.35 15.29
N GLY A 120 -15.38 7.16 16.61
CA GLY A 120 -14.92 5.87 17.13
C GLY A 120 -14.17 5.84 18.46
N GLN A 121 -14.65 6.54 19.49
CA GLN A 121 -14.71 6.00 20.86
C GLN A 121 -15.55 6.95 21.71
N ASN A 122 -16.82 6.61 21.91
CA ASN A 122 -17.58 7.15 23.04
C ASN A 122 -17.00 6.54 24.32
N THR A 123 -15.93 7.14 24.83
CA THR A 123 -15.57 7.05 26.24
C THR A 123 -15.78 8.44 26.82
N ILE A 124 -17.05 8.80 27.06
CA ILE A 124 -17.36 9.92 27.96
C ILE A 124 -17.04 9.41 29.37
N SER A 125 -15.76 9.47 29.74
CA SER A 125 -15.34 9.35 31.12
C SER A 125 -15.01 10.75 31.62
N GLY A 126 -15.97 11.32 32.35
CA GLY A 126 -15.75 12.43 33.28
C GLY A 126 -15.81 13.83 32.68
N ASN A 127 -16.98 14.45 32.74
CA ASN A 127 -17.06 15.81 33.29
C ASN A 127 -18.42 16.05 33.91
N ASN A 128 -18.38 16.25 35.23
CA ASN A 128 -19.50 16.48 36.13
C ASN A 128 -19.95 17.94 35.96
N PHE A 129 -21.02 18.19 35.21
CA PHE A 129 -21.67 19.50 35.19
C PHE A 129 -22.82 19.49 36.20
N GLN A 130 -22.62 20.21 37.30
CA GLN A 130 -23.69 20.57 38.25
C GLN A 130 -24.55 21.68 37.63
N PHE A 131 -25.88 21.54 37.74
CA PHE A 131 -26.85 22.60 37.46
C PHE A 131 -27.05 23.49 38.68
#